data_AF-A0A7C6AYC9-F1
#
_entry.id   AF-A0A7C6AYC9-F1
#
_cell.length_a   1.000
_cell.length_b   1.000
_cell.length_c   1.000
_cell.angle_alpha   90.00
_cell.angle_beta   90.00
_cell.angle_gamma   90.00
#
_symmetry.space_group_name_H-M   'P 1'
#
loop_
_entity.id
_entity.type
_entity.pdbx_description
1 polymer ?
#
loop_
_entity_poly.entity_id
_entity_poly.type
_entity_poly.pdbx_seq_one_letter_code
_entity_poly.pdbx_strand_id
1 'polypeptide(L)'
;DHLIDLHQARRRQLGKGGAFDSSAFRCFHRTVLRHLIPDNKARLVWLEWQGQPIAAEYLLLSEGVVRAYQSGMNPQFAHISPGVLANLVAIRQAISEKCSLFDFLRGDEPYKREWGAQPVKMFRIRAAPPRPVAQVRFALWRTARACRNRLLKKDASEGFSPARPENGGTDSICQNIPMTTDKVTCLVSD
;
A
#
# COMPACT_ATOMS: atom_id res chain seq x y z
N ASP A 1 0.09 -15.74 -0.29
CA ASP A 1 -1.39 -15.77 -0.16
C ASP A 1 -1.92 -14.85 0.93
N HIS A 2 -1.31 -14.80 2.13
CA HIS A 2 -1.69 -13.87 3.20
C HIS A 2 -1.94 -12.42 2.77
N LEU A 3 -1.05 -11.83 1.97
CA LEU A 3 -1.24 -10.47 1.43
C LEU A 3 -2.56 -10.34 0.66
N ILE A 4 -2.86 -11.29 -0.21
CA ILE A 4 -4.07 -11.27 -1.04
C ILE A 4 -5.29 -11.32 -0.13
N ASP A 5 -5.31 -12.26 0.82
CA ASP A 5 -6.44 -12.46 1.73
C ASP A 5 -6.70 -11.23 2.59
N LEU A 6 -5.65 -10.66 3.19
CA LEU A 6 -5.74 -9.48 4.04
C LEU A 6 -6.11 -8.23 3.24
N HIS A 7 -5.54 -8.05 2.04
CA HIS A 7 -5.90 -6.95 1.15
C HIS A 7 -7.38 -7.04 0.78
N GLN A 8 -7.85 -8.23 0.39
CA GLN A 8 -9.24 -8.46 0.00
C GLN A 8 -10.21 -8.29 1.15
N ALA A 9 -9.87 -8.76 2.35
CA ALA A 9 -10.67 -8.55 3.56
C ALA A 9 -10.89 -7.05 3.81
N ARG A 10 -9.82 -6.25 3.76
CA ARG A 10 -9.90 -4.80 3.93
C ARG A 10 -10.72 -4.13 2.83
N ARG A 11 -10.52 -4.52 1.57
CA ARG A 11 -11.26 -3.93 0.43
C ARG A 11 -12.77 -4.21 0.52
N ARG A 12 -13.15 -5.45 0.84
CA ARG A 12 -14.55 -5.85 1.03
C ARG A 12 -15.21 -5.09 2.18
N GLN A 13 -14.54 -4.90 3.31
CA GLN A 13 -15.05 -4.08 4.41
C GLN A 13 -15.37 -2.65 3.97
N LEU A 14 -14.57 -2.09 3.06
CA LEU A 14 -14.77 -0.75 2.51
C LEU A 14 -15.78 -0.71 1.34
N GLY A 15 -16.47 -1.81 1.05
CA GLY A 15 -17.42 -1.90 -0.08
C GLY A 15 -16.76 -1.76 -1.45
N LYS A 16 -15.46 -2.04 -1.57
CA LYS A 16 -14.67 -1.86 -2.80
C LYS A 16 -14.15 -3.21 -3.30
N GLY A 17 -14.15 -3.41 -4.61
CA GLY A 17 -13.41 -4.52 -5.23
C GLY A 17 -11.90 -4.38 -4.99
N GLY A 18 -11.20 -5.50 -4.81
CA GLY A 18 -9.75 -5.54 -4.64
C GLY A 18 -9.02 -5.73 -5.97
N ALA A 19 -7.79 -5.20 -6.08
CA ALA A 19 -6.98 -5.41 -7.30
C ALA A 19 -6.75 -6.91 -7.57
N PHE A 20 -6.65 -7.69 -6.49
CA PHE A 20 -6.48 -9.13 -6.54
C PHE A 20 -7.77 -9.91 -6.85
N ASP A 21 -8.91 -9.27 -7.18
CA ASP A 21 -10.10 -9.99 -7.66
C ASP A 21 -9.82 -10.60 -9.04
N SER A 22 -9.01 -9.90 -9.84
CA SER A 22 -8.54 -10.36 -11.14
C SER A 22 -7.56 -11.52 -11.02
N SER A 23 -7.88 -12.65 -11.64
CA SER A 23 -6.98 -13.81 -11.76
C SER A 23 -5.70 -13.47 -12.52
N ALA A 24 -5.81 -12.65 -13.57
CA ALA A 24 -4.65 -12.18 -14.34
C ALA A 24 -3.71 -11.34 -13.46
N PHE A 25 -4.26 -10.46 -12.61
CA PHE A 25 -3.45 -9.65 -11.69
C PHE A 25 -2.74 -10.53 -10.64
N ARG A 26 -3.42 -11.53 -10.06
CA ARG A 26 -2.80 -12.50 -9.15
C ARG A 26 -1.68 -13.28 -9.83
N CYS A 27 -1.90 -13.78 -11.04
CA CYS A 27 -0.92 -14.56 -11.80
C CYS A 27 0.31 -13.72 -12.15
N PHE A 28 0.10 -12.50 -12.63
CA PHE A 28 1.17 -11.55 -12.91
C PHE A 28 2.03 -11.30 -11.67
N HIS A 29 1.43 -10.95 -10.54
CA HIS A 29 2.20 -10.65 -9.32
C HIS A 29 2.91 -11.87 -8.74
N ARG A 30 2.30 -13.06 -8.78
CA ARG A 30 2.99 -14.31 -8.41
C ARG A 30 4.22 -14.54 -9.30
N THR A 31 4.09 -14.31 -10.60
CA THR A 31 5.20 -14.47 -11.55
C THR A 31 6.29 -13.44 -11.29
N VAL A 32 5.95 -12.17 -11.14
CA VAL A 32 6.91 -11.09 -10.86
C VAL A 32 7.66 -11.34 -9.56
N LEU A 33 6.94 -11.67 -8.47
CA LEU A 33 7.56 -11.88 -7.16
C LEU A 33 8.53 -13.07 -7.13
N ARG A 34 8.25 -14.15 -7.88
CA ARG A 34 9.18 -15.28 -8.03
C ARG A 34 10.54 -14.88 -8.61
N HIS A 35 10.59 -13.81 -9.40
CA HIS A 35 11.84 -13.31 -10.00
C HIS A 35 12.46 -12.18 -9.18
N LEU A 36 11.66 -11.32 -8.55
CA LEU A 36 12.17 -10.15 -7.84
C LEU A 36 12.64 -10.46 -6.41
N ILE A 37 12.06 -11.44 -5.71
CA ILE A 37 12.45 -11.77 -4.33
C ILE A 37 13.89 -12.29 -4.26
N PRO A 38 14.30 -13.31 -5.05
CA PRO A 38 15.67 -13.84 -4.99
C PRO A 38 16.75 -12.80 -5.34
N ASP A 39 16.38 -11.82 -6.17
CA ASP A 39 17.24 -10.70 -6.58
C ASP A 39 17.26 -9.55 -5.56
N ASN A 40 16.59 -9.68 -4.40
CA ASN A 40 16.38 -8.62 -3.40
C ASN A 40 15.78 -7.33 -4.00
N LYS A 41 14.92 -7.46 -5.01
CA LYS A 41 14.16 -6.37 -5.65
C LYS A 41 12.71 -6.28 -5.18
N ALA A 42 12.23 -7.28 -4.44
CA ALA A 42 10.92 -7.28 -3.80
C ALA A 42 10.99 -8.00 -2.45
N ARG A 43 10.10 -7.63 -1.53
CA ARG A 43 9.89 -8.35 -0.27
C ARG A 43 8.40 -8.47 0.03
N LEU A 44 8.03 -9.61 0.58
CA LEU A 44 6.76 -9.80 1.25
C LEU A 44 7.06 -9.94 2.74
N VAL A 45 6.45 -9.09 3.56
CA VAL A 45 6.56 -9.19 5.01
C VAL A 45 5.16 -9.20 5.60
N TRP A 46 4.98 -9.90 6.72
CA TRP A 46 3.71 -9.91 7.41
C TRP A 46 3.91 -9.95 8.92
N LEU A 47 2.87 -9.49 9.62
CA LEU A 47 2.77 -9.50 11.06
C LEU A 47 1.78 -10.59 11.46
N GLU A 48 2.18 -11.42 12.40
CA GLU A 48 1.33 -12.45 12.99
C GLU A 48 1.00 -12.14 14.44
N TRP A 49 -0.21 -12.50 14.85
CA TRP A 49 -0.65 -12.50 16.24
C TRP A 49 -1.25 -13.86 16.54
N GLN A 50 -0.68 -14.58 17.52
CA GLN A 50 -1.11 -15.94 17.88
C GLN A 50 -1.20 -16.90 16.67
N GLY A 51 -0.21 -16.82 15.76
CA GLY A 51 -0.16 -17.64 14.54
C GLY A 51 -1.15 -17.22 13.45
N GLN A 52 -1.88 -16.12 13.62
CA GLN A 52 -2.76 -15.56 12.59
C GLN A 52 -2.13 -14.33 11.94
N PRO A 53 -2.05 -14.25 10.60
CA PRO A 53 -1.56 -13.07 9.92
C PRO A 53 -2.58 -11.92 10.06
N ILE A 54 -2.12 -10.79 10.61
CA ILE A 54 -2.96 -9.61 10.89
C ILE A 54 -2.63 -8.40 10.02
N ALA A 55 -1.43 -8.34 9.44
CA ALA A 55 -1.04 -7.38 8.41
C ALA A 55 0.00 -7.98 7.47
N ALA A 56 0.04 -7.50 6.24
CA ALA A 56 1.04 -7.88 5.26
C ALA A 56 1.39 -6.67 4.37
N GLU A 57 2.66 -6.56 4.02
CA GLU A 57 3.23 -5.53 3.17
C GLU A 57 3.96 -6.18 1.99
N TYR A 58 3.74 -5.64 0.81
CA TYR A 58 4.49 -5.93 -0.40
C TYR A 58 5.34 -4.72 -0.73
N LEU A 59 6.65 -4.89 -0.55
CA LEU A 59 7.66 -3.88 -0.75
C LEU A 59 8.40 -4.12 -2.07
N LEU A 60 8.69 -3.04 -2.79
CA LEU A 60 9.60 -3.02 -3.94
C LEU A 60 10.90 -2.30 -3.57
N LEU A 61 12.03 -2.90 -3.92
CA LEU A 61 13.37 -2.40 -3.57
C LEU A 61 14.14 -2.05 -4.83
N SER A 62 14.74 -0.86 -4.84
CA SER A 62 15.73 -0.46 -5.86
C SER A 62 16.47 0.79 -5.41
N GLU A 63 17.77 0.85 -5.70
CA GLU A 63 18.61 2.06 -5.55
C GLU A 63 18.58 2.67 -4.12
N GLY A 64 18.55 1.82 -3.08
CA GLY A 64 18.47 2.27 -1.69
C GLY A 64 17.10 2.87 -1.32
N VAL A 65 16.06 2.59 -2.11
CA VAL A 65 14.69 3.04 -1.88
C VAL A 65 13.77 1.85 -1.66
N VAL A 66 13.01 1.88 -0.56
CA VAL A 66 11.94 0.92 -0.26
C VAL A 66 10.60 1.55 -0.58
N ARG A 67 9.76 0.87 -1.38
CA ARG A 67 8.44 1.35 -1.82
C ARG A 67 7.35 0.44 -1.29
N ALA A 68 6.42 0.98 -0.50
CA ALA A 68 5.26 0.24 0.01
C ALA A 68 4.19 0.10 -1.10
N TYR A 69 4.26 -0.99 -1.88
CA TYR A 69 3.45 -1.17 -3.09
C TYR A 69 2.01 -1.58 -2.85
N GLN A 70 1.79 -2.61 -2.04
CA GLN A 70 0.48 -3.06 -1.64
C GLN A 70 0.52 -3.48 -0.18
N SER A 71 -0.56 -3.23 0.54
CA SER A 71 -0.73 -3.65 1.92
C SER A 71 -2.05 -4.36 2.10
N GLY A 72 -2.10 -5.20 3.12
CA GLY A 72 -3.30 -5.87 3.60
C GLY A 72 -3.33 -5.84 5.12
N MET A 73 -4.52 -5.72 5.69
CA MET A 73 -4.71 -5.84 7.15
C MET A 73 -6.00 -6.58 7.45
N ASN A 74 -6.01 -7.34 8.54
CA ASN A 74 -7.21 -7.97 9.04
C ASN A 74 -8.07 -6.89 9.71
N PRO A 75 -9.30 -6.64 9.21
CA PRO A 75 -10.21 -5.65 9.79
C PRO A 75 -10.54 -5.85 11.27
N GLN A 76 -10.53 -7.10 11.76
CA GLN A 76 -10.83 -7.42 13.16
C GLN A 76 -9.79 -6.84 14.12
N PHE A 77 -8.56 -6.65 13.65
CA PHE A 77 -7.45 -6.11 14.42
C PHE A 77 -7.26 -4.62 14.18
N ALA A 78 -8.19 -3.91 13.53
CA ALA A 78 -8.04 -2.49 13.22
C ALA A 78 -7.78 -1.61 14.46
N HIS A 79 -8.28 -2.01 15.63
CA HIS A 79 -8.10 -1.31 16.90
C HIS A 79 -6.64 -1.22 17.37
N ILE A 80 -5.76 -2.14 16.96
CA ILE A 80 -4.31 -2.11 17.26
C ILE A 80 -3.47 -1.58 16.08
N SER A 81 -4.11 -1.05 15.04
CA SER A 81 -3.42 -0.46 13.88
C SER A 81 -2.30 -1.32 13.28
N PRO A 82 -2.56 -2.57 12.86
CA PRO A 82 -1.52 -3.53 12.49
C PRO A 82 -0.74 -3.09 11.25
N GLY A 83 -1.33 -2.28 10.37
CA GLY A 83 -0.62 -1.64 9.25
C GLY A 83 0.41 -0.62 9.70
N VAL A 84 0.18 0.11 10.80
CA VAL A 84 1.17 1.04 11.37
C VAL A 84 2.36 0.25 11.92
N LEU A 85 2.10 -0.84 12.64
CA LEU A 85 3.15 -1.74 13.15
C LEU A 85 3.97 -2.36 12.00
N ALA A 86 3.31 -2.83 10.94
CA ALA A 86 4.00 -3.39 9.78
C ALA A 86 4.90 -2.35 9.09
N ASN A 87 4.42 -1.11 8.93
CA ASN A 87 5.23 -0.01 8.39
C ASN A 87 6.39 0.37 9.31
N LEU A 88 6.19 0.41 10.64
CA LEU A 88 7.25 0.68 11.61
C LEU A 88 8.42 -0.30 11.45
N VAL A 89 8.10 -1.60 11.36
CA VAL A 89 9.11 -2.65 11.18
C VAL A 89 9.80 -2.51 9.83
N ALA A 90 9.04 -2.28 8.75
CA ALA A 90 9.60 -2.09 7.42
C ALA A 90 10.55 -0.88 7.33
N ILE A 91 10.21 0.23 7.98
CA ILE A 91 11.05 1.44 8.04
C ILE A 91 12.30 1.18 8.87
N ARG A 92 12.17 0.54 10.04
CA ARG A 92 13.34 0.18 10.86
C ARG A 92 14.32 -0.71 10.11
N GLN A 93 13.81 -1.67 9.32
CA GLN A 93 14.63 -2.50 8.45
C GLN A 93 15.27 -1.69 7.31
N ALA A 94 14.54 -0.77 6.68
CA ALA A 94 15.12 0.12 5.67
C ALA A 94 16.27 0.97 6.24
N ILE A 95 16.12 1.45 7.47
CA ILE A 95 17.17 2.21 8.17
C ILE A 95 18.40 1.34 8.46
N SER A 96 18.22 0.11 8.95
CA SER A 96 19.36 -0.79 9.22
C SER A 96 20.11 -1.17 7.94
N GLU A 97 19.40 -1.25 6.82
CA GLU A 97 19.95 -1.47 5.48
C GLU A 97 20.49 -0.20 4.82
N LYS A 98 20.52 0.93 5.54
CA LYS A 98 21.02 2.23 5.05
C LYS A 98 20.30 2.72 3.79
N CYS A 99 19.03 2.38 3.63
CA CYS A 99 18.19 2.93 2.58
C CYS A 99 18.01 4.44 2.80
N SER A 100 18.03 5.21 1.72
CA SER A 100 17.94 6.68 1.74
C SER A 100 16.50 7.18 1.73
N LEU A 101 15.55 6.36 1.28
CA LEU A 101 14.15 6.75 1.11
C LEU A 101 13.19 5.58 1.39
N PHE A 102 12.13 5.88 2.12
CA PHE A 102 10.95 5.05 2.23
C PHE A 102 9.77 5.77 1.56
N ASP A 103 9.24 5.18 0.49
CA ASP A 103 8.21 5.78 -0.35
C ASP A 103 6.88 5.05 -0.15
N PHE A 104 5.91 5.75 0.47
CA PHE A 104 4.53 5.29 0.67
C PHE A 104 3.68 5.28 -0.60
N LEU A 105 4.29 5.60 -1.74
CA LEU A 105 3.69 5.68 -3.06
C LEU A 105 2.48 6.61 -3.11
N ARG A 106 1.67 6.43 -4.15
CA ARG A 106 0.53 7.26 -4.49
C ARG A 106 -0.51 7.29 -3.38
N GLY A 107 -1.11 8.46 -3.20
CA GLY A 107 -2.25 8.69 -2.32
C GLY A 107 -1.91 9.78 -1.32
N ASP A 108 -2.95 10.47 -0.84
CA ASP A 108 -2.84 11.55 0.14
C ASP A 108 -3.59 11.15 1.43
N GLU A 109 -3.33 9.92 1.88
CA GLU A 109 -3.90 9.39 3.10
C GLU A 109 -3.28 10.10 4.32
N PRO A 110 -4.08 10.54 5.32
CA PRO A 110 -3.59 11.30 6.47
C PRO A 110 -2.42 10.65 7.22
N TYR A 111 -2.44 9.32 7.38
CA TYR A 111 -1.42 8.59 8.13
C TYR A 111 0.00 8.76 7.55
N LYS A 112 0.15 9.01 6.24
CA LYS A 112 1.47 9.22 5.63
C LYS A 112 2.16 10.46 6.19
N ARG A 113 1.39 11.51 6.51
CA ARG A 113 1.92 12.74 7.11
C ARG A 113 2.39 12.52 8.54
N GLU A 114 1.76 11.61 9.28
CA GLU A 114 2.17 11.23 10.63
C GLU A 114 3.56 10.56 10.63
N TRP A 115 3.94 9.89 9.54
CA TRP A 115 5.28 9.36 9.30
C TRP A 115 6.30 10.41 8.81
N GLY A 116 5.91 11.67 8.69
CA GLY A 116 6.76 12.72 8.11
C GLY A 116 6.93 12.60 6.59
N ALA A 117 6.09 11.82 5.90
CA ALA A 117 6.18 11.67 4.46
C ALA A 117 5.87 13.00 3.75
N GLN A 118 6.73 13.39 2.82
CA GLN A 118 6.56 14.60 2.04
C GLN A 118 5.84 14.29 0.72
N PRO A 119 4.78 15.04 0.35
CA PRO A 119 4.06 14.78 -0.88
C PRO A 119 4.90 15.14 -2.10
N VAL A 120 5.06 14.17 -3.01
CA VAL A 120 5.71 14.39 -4.31
C VAL A 120 4.64 14.49 -5.40
N LYS A 121 4.75 15.51 -6.26
CA LYS A 121 3.78 15.72 -7.35
C LYS A 121 3.87 14.58 -8.37
N MET A 122 2.76 13.86 -8.55
CA MET A 122 2.62 12.84 -9.58
C MET A 122 1.98 13.41 -10.84
N PHE A 123 2.72 13.42 -11.94
CA PHE A 123 2.22 13.86 -13.24
C PHE A 123 1.68 12.67 -14.04
N ARG A 124 0.53 12.87 -14.71
CA ARG A 124 0.01 11.91 -15.68
C ARG A 124 0.16 12.49 -17.07
N ILE A 125 1.19 12.04 -17.78
CA ILE A 125 1.43 12.41 -19.16
C ILE A 125 0.55 11.53 -20.07
N ARG A 126 -0.05 12.14 -21.08
CA ARG A 126 -0.72 11.44 -22.17
C ARG A 126 -0.28 12.05 -23.47
N ALA A 127 0.18 11.23 -24.39
CA ALA A 127 0.64 11.64 -25.69
C ALA A 127 -0.21 10.98 -26.78
N ALA A 128 -0.34 11.67 -27.91
CA ALA A 128 -0.92 11.15 -29.13
C ALA A 128 0.05 11.45 -30.28
N PRO A 129 0.17 10.56 -31.28
CA PRO A 129 1.05 10.81 -32.43
C PRO A 129 0.59 12.07 -33.19
N PRO A 130 1.48 12.76 -33.91
CA PRO A 130 1.17 14.02 -34.61
C PRO A 130 0.25 13.85 -35.83
N ARG A 131 -0.49 12.74 -35.94
CA ARG A 131 -1.44 12.47 -37.02
C ARG A 131 -2.76 13.20 -36.75
N PRO A 132 -3.36 13.91 -37.73
CA PRO A 132 -4.58 14.70 -37.52
C PRO A 132 -5.72 13.92 -36.86
N VAL A 133 -6.00 12.71 -37.36
CA VAL A 133 -7.04 11.83 -36.79
C VAL A 133 -6.76 11.45 -35.33
N ALA A 134 -5.49 11.19 -34.99
CA ALA A 134 -5.11 10.87 -33.61
C ALA A 134 -5.23 12.08 -32.69
N GLN A 135 -4.88 13.28 -33.17
CA GLN A 135 -5.04 14.52 -32.42
C GLN A 135 -6.52 14.86 -32.18
N VAL A 136 -7.38 14.71 -33.19
CA VAL A 136 -8.84 14.89 -33.04
C VAL A 136 -9.40 13.88 -32.03
N ARG A 137 -9.07 12.59 -32.17
CA ARG A 137 -9.51 11.55 -31.21
C ARG A 137 -9.01 11.86 -29.79
N PHE A 138 -7.78 12.31 -29.65
CA PHE A 138 -7.20 12.67 -28.37
C PHE A 138 -7.89 13.88 -27.75
N ALA A 139 -8.19 14.91 -28.54
CA ALA A 139 -8.94 16.08 -28.10
C ALA A 139 -10.35 15.70 -27.62
N LEU A 140 -11.09 14.92 -28.41
CA LEU A 140 -12.41 14.40 -28.04
C LEU A 140 -12.37 13.55 -26.77
N TRP A 141 -11.37 12.67 -26.65
CA TRP A 141 -11.18 11.87 -25.45
C TRP A 141 -10.87 12.76 -24.22
N ARG A 142 -10.04 13.80 -24.38
CA ARG A 142 -9.71 14.76 -23.30
C ARG A 142 -10.94 15.51 -22.82
N THR A 143 -11.76 16.02 -23.74
CA THR A 143 -12.98 16.76 -23.40
C THR A 143 -14.00 15.85 -22.73
N ALA A 144 -14.28 14.68 -23.30
CA ALA A 144 -15.19 13.69 -22.72
C ALA A 144 -14.76 13.29 -21.30
N ARG A 145 -13.46 13.06 -21.09
CA ARG A 145 -12.89 12.75 -19.77
C ARG A 145 -13.06 13.91 -18.79
N ALA A 146 -12.85 15.15 -19.22
CA ALA A 146 -12.99 16.33 -18.38
C ALA A 146 -14.44 16.51 -17.93
N CYS A 147 -15.41 16.37 -18.84
CA CYS A 147 -16.84 16.41 -18.52
C CYS A 147 -17.20 15.31 -17.52
N ARG A 148 -16.78 14.06 -17.78
CA ARG A 148 -17.03 12.94 -16.88
C ARG A 148 -16.44 13.17 -15.48
N ASN A 149 -15.21 13.68 -15.39
CA ASN A 149 -14.58 13.94 -14.10
C ASN A 149 -15.30 15.06 -13.33
N ARG A 150 -15.87 16.06 -14.02
CA ARG A 150 -16.69 17.11 -13.39
C ARG A 150 -18.01 16.54 -12.84
N LEU A 151 -18.64 15.64 -13.59
CA LEU A 151 -19.85 14.94 -13.14
C LEU A 151 -19.56 14.10 -11.89
N LEU A 152 -18.53 13.25 -11.92
CA LEU A 152 -18.16 12.39 -10.78
C LEU A 152 -17.68 13.17 -9.54
N LYS A 153 -17.10 14.36 -9.70
CA LYS A 153 -16.74 15.21 -8.56
C LYS A 153 -17.96 15.77 -7.83
N LYS A 154 -19.09 15.91 -8.52
CA LYS A 154 -20.35 16.36 -7.93
C LYS A 154 -20.94 15.32 -6.97
N ASP A 155 -20.64 14.03 -7.20
CA ASP A 155 -21.15 12.92 -6.40
C ASP A 155 -20.25 12.58 -5.19
N ALA A 156 -18.99 13.05 -5.18
CA ALA A 156 -17.99 12.71 -4.15
C ALA A 156 -17.93 13.70 -2.96
N SER A 157 -18.80 14.71 -2.92
CA SER A 157 -18.87 15.67 -1.80
C SER A 157 -19.69 15.17 -0.60
N GLU A 158 -20.27 13.97 -0.66
CA GLU A 158 -20.93 13.34 0.48
C GLU A 158 -20.13 12.12 0.97
N GLY A 159 -19.51 12.28 2.15
CA GLY A 159 -19.15 11.17 3.02
C GLY A 159 -17.70 10.67 2.92
N PHE A 160 -16.90 10.99 3.96
CA PHE A 160 -16.17 10.00 4.77
C PHE A 160 -15.32 10.72 5.84
N SER A 161 -15.71 10.55 7.11
CA SER A 161 -14.91 10.91 8.29
C SER A 161 -14.47 9.61 8.96
N PRO A 162 -13.16 9.29 9.07
CA PRO A 162 -12.73 8.13 9.83
C PRO A 162 -12.92 8.41 11.33
N ALA A 163 -13.71 7.56 11.99
CA ALA A 163 -13.84 7.54 13.43
C ALA A 163 -12.46 7.33 14.08
N ARG A 164 -12.16 8.21 15.05
CA ARG A 164 -10.97 8.22 15.91
C ARG A 164 -11.21 7.25 17.07
N PRO A 165 -10.33 6.28 17.37
CA PRO A 165 -10.25 5.78 18.73
C PRO A 165 -9.49 6.82 19.56
N GLU A 166 -10.14 7.27 20.63
CA GLU A 166 -9.55 8.18 21.59
C GLU A 166 -8.35 7.55 22.28
N ASN A 167 -7.36 8.39 22.59
CA ASN A 167 -6.08 8.07 23.17
C ASN A 167 -6.17 6.97 24.25
N GLY A 168 -5.67 5.79 23.93
CA GLY A 168 -5.48 4.68 24.87
C GLY A 168 -4.08 4.09 24.70
N GLY A 169 -3.11 4.68 25.42
CA GLY A 169 -1.81 4.11 25.78
C GLY A 169 -1.10 3.23 24.74
N THR A 170 -0.42 3.82 23.76
CA THR A 170 0.54 3.11 22.89
C THR A 170 1.89 2.83 23.57
N ASP A 171 2.13 3.39 24.75
CA ASP A 171 3.44 3.37 25.41
C ASP A 171 3.76 2.02 26.08
N SER A 172 2.75 1.28 26.54
CA SER A 172 2.95 -0.01 27.23
C SER A 172 3.04 -1.21 26.29
N ILE A 173 2.55 -1.10 25.04
CA ILE A 173 2.65 -2.18 24.05
C ILE A 173 4.01 -2.17 23.38
N CYS A 174 4.58 -0.99 23.09
CA CYS A 174 5.89 -0.88 22.46
C CYS A 174 7.05 -1.31 23.38
N GLN A 175 6.88 -1.22 24.70
CA GLN A 175 7.92 -1.55 25.68
C GLN A 175 8.03 -3.05 25.99
N ASN A 176 7.02 -3.85 25.64
CA ASN A 176 6.96 -5.28 25.95
C ASN A 176 6.84 -6.18 24.71
N ILE A 177 7.05 -5.67 23.49
CA ILE A 177 7.29 -6.54 22.33
C ILE A 177 8.70 -7.10 22.51
N PRO A 178 8.88 -8.39 22.84
CA PRO A 178 10.20 -8.97 22.95
C PRO A 178 10.81 -8.87 21.55
N MET A 179 11.85 -8.04 21.40
CA MET A 179 12.79 -8.16 20.28
C MET A 179 13.71 -9.36 20.54
N THR A 180 13.08 -10.50 20.82
CA THR A 180 13.71 -11.80 20.83
C THR A 180 13.47 -12.36 19.44
N THR A 181 14.56 -12.79 18.82
CA THR A 181 14.67 -13.42 17.50
C THR A 181 13.86 -14.72 17.36
N ASP A 182 12.78 -14.93 18.13
CA ASP A 182 12.18 -16.24 18.35
C ASP A 182 10.64 -16.30 18.37
N LYS A 183 9.90 -15.29 17.88
CA LYS A 183 8.51 -15.41 17.31
C LYS A 183 7.75 -14.08 17.04
N VAL A 184 8.44 -13.01 16.63
CA VAL A 184 7.85 -12.13 15.59
C VAL A 184 8.49 -12.60 14.31
N THR A 185 7.89 -13.61 13.66
CA THR A 185 8.45 -14.14 12.42
C THR A 185 8.14 -13.14 11.31
N CYS A 186 8.94 -12.07 11.23
CA CYS A 186 9.16 -11.39 9.97
C CYS A 186 9.90 -12.38 9.08
N LEU A 187 9.14 -13.26 8.42
CA LEU A 187 9.67 -14.12 7.37
C LEU A 187 10.00 -13.22 6.19
N VAL A 188 11.19 -12.65 6.22
CA VAL A 188 11.86 -12.14 5.02
C VAL A 188 12.12 -13.39 4.20
N SER A 189 11.40 -13.53 3.09
CA SER A 189 11.69 -14.61 2.14
C SER A 189 13.06 -14.33 1.53
N ASP A 190 14.03 -15.22 1.78
CA ASP A 190 15.31 -15.31 1.05
C ASP A 190 15.07 -15.70 -0.41
#